data_AF-A0A504J9G1-F1
#
_entry.id   AF-A0A504J9G1-F1
#
_cell.length_a   1.000
_cell.length_b   1.000
_cell.length_c   1.000
_cell.angle_alpha   90.00
_cell.angle_beta   90.00
_cell.angle_gamma   90.00
#
_symmetry.space_group_name_H-M   'P 1'
#
loop_
_entity.id
_entity.type
_entity.pdbx_description
1 polymer ?
#
loop_
_entity_poly.entity_id
_entity_poly.type
_entity_poly.pdbx_seq_one_letter_code
_entity_poly.pdbx_strand_id
1 'polypeptide(L)'
;MLIILTSEKELDHEADQINALFKEGLQRLHLRKPNFSVDGYRALLDQIEPKYYDRIMLHQFHELTQEYALRGIHLQEQPRLDLGDALDVTLKVYANKNLKVSSSFHSKEDIVACKGKFEYVLLSPVFSSISKVGYEGKGFDVTDLDEYVIGMGGINEKTLQATFNLGFKGVGVLGGIWNAEDPLANFNKIQAVYQNVSV
;
A
#
# COMPACT_ATOMS: atom_id res chain seq x y z
N MET A 1 9.23 4.59 3.66
CA MET A 1 8.67 4.20 2.33
C MET A 1 7.42 5.01 2.02
N LEU A 2 7.25 5.51 0.79
CA LEU A 2 6.03 6.18 0.31
C LEU A 2 5.26 5.27 -0.66
N ILE A 3 4.06 4.88 -0.25
CA ILE A 3 3.17 3.98 -0.99
C ILE A 3 1.97 4.76 -1.54
N ILE A 4 1.53 4.44 -2.75
CA ILE A 4 0.21 4.85 -3.25
C ILE A 4 -0.67 3.62 -3.42
N LEU A 5 -1.89 3.66 -2.91
CA LEU A 5 -2.95 2.70 -3.28
C LEU A 5 -3.77 3.31 -4.41
N THR A 6 -4.10 2.54 -5.44
CA THR A 6 -4.98 2.98 -6.53
C THR A 6 -6.36 3.39 -6.03
N SER A 7 -7.06 4.24 -6.79
CA SER A 7 -8.48 4.47 -6.56
C SER A 7 -9.26 3.16 -6.68
N GLU A 8 -10.30 2.97 -5.88
CA GLU A 8 -11.20 1.81 -6.05
C GLU A 8 -12.08 1.94 -7.31
N LYS A 9 -12.31 3.19 -7.75
CA LYS A 9 -13.09 3.49 -8.95
C LYS A 9 -12.19 3.44 -10.18
N GLU A 10 -12.78 3.14 -11.32
CA GLU A 10 -12.15 3.37 -12.61
C GLU A 10 -11.93 4.88 -12.81
N LEU A 11 -10.77 5.23 -13.34
CA LEU A 11 -10.40 6.60 -13.65
C LEU A 11 -9.93 6.66 -15.11
N ASP A 12 -10.32 7.73 -15.80
CA ASP A 12 -9.81 8.00 -17.14
C ASP A 12 -8.30 8.23 -17.10
N HIS A 13 -7.58 7.64 -18.06
CA HIS A 13 -6.13 7.78 -18.19
C HIS A 13 -5.33 7.37 -16.94
N GLU A 14 -5.84 6.44 -16.14
CA GLU A 14 -5.21 6.04 -14.87
C GLU A 14 -3.78 5.50 -15.07
N ALA A 15 -3.53 4.74 -16.13
CA ALA A 15 -2.20 4.23 -16.44
C ALA A 15 -1.19 5.36 -16.67
N ASP A 16 -1.57 6.41 -17.39
CA ASP A 16 -0.72 7.58 -17.64
C ASP A 16 -0.39 8.31 -16.33
N GLN A 17 -1.39 8.45 -15.45
CA GLN A 17 -1.21 9.03 -14.13
C GLN A 17 -0.26 8.17 -13.28
N ILE A 18 -0.42 6.85 -13.26
CA ILE A 18 0.47 5.92 -12.54
C ILE A 18 1.91 6.01 -13.08
N ASN A 19 2.09 6.01 -14.39
CA ASN A 19 3.41 6.14 -15.01
C ASN A 19 4.07 7.49 -14.66
N ALA A 20 3.30 8.58 -14.62
CA ALA A 20 3.79 9.88 -14.20
C ALA A 20 4.22 9.88 -12.72
N LEU A 21 3.44 9.27 -11.82
CA LEU A 21 3.80 9.11 -10.40
C LEU A 21 5.11 8.30 -10.25
N PHE A 22 5.28 7.22 -11.01
CA PHE A 22 6.51 6.46 -11.00
C PHE A 22 7.71 7.23 -11.55
N LYS A 23 7.50 8.03 -12.60
CA LYS A 23 8.54 8.91 -13.18
C LYS A 23 9.03 9.94 -12.16
N GLU A 24 8.12 10.48 -11.35
CA GLU A 24 8.44 11.40 -10.25
C GLU A 24 8.98 10.68 -9.00
N GLY A 25 9.12 9.35 -9.01
CA GLY A 25 9.81 8.62 -7.94
C GLY A 25 8.88 7.95 -6.91
N LEU A 26 7.66 7.57 -7.30
CA LEU A 26 6.84 6.64 -6.51
C LEU A 26 7.62 5.35 -6.22
N GLN A 27 7.67 4.97 -4.93
CA GLN A 27 8.44 3.82 -4.47
C GLN A 27 7.66 2.50 -4.59
N ARG A 28 6.35 2.54 -4.37
CA ARG A 28 5.50 1.35 -4.32
C ARG A 28 4.06 1.71 -4.70
N LEU A 29 3.49 0.97 -5.64
CA LEU A 29 2.06 1.02 -5.94
C LEU A 29 1.38 -0.22 -5.38
N HIS A 30 0.27 -0.04 -4.68
CA HIS A 30 -0.67 -1.11 -4.35
C HIS A 30 -1.85 -1.03 -5.31
N LEU A 31 -1.95 -2.01 -6.21
CA LEU A 31 -3.04 -2.11 -7.17
C LEU A 31 -4.23 -2.86 -6.56
N ARG A 32 -5.29 -2.11 -6.27
CA ARG A 32 -6.54 -2.59 -5.70
C ARG A 32 -7.73 -2.00 -6.46
N LYS A 33 -8.40 -2.84 -7.24
CA LYS A 33 -9.60 -2.53 -8.01
C LYS A 33 -10.67 -3.57 -7.71
N PRO A 34 -11.44 -3.42 -6.62
CA PRO A 34 -12.35 -4.47 -6.14
C PRO A 34 -13.35 -4.95 -7.19
N ASN A 35 -13.77 -4.07 -8.10
CA ASN A 35 -14.79 -4.34 -9.11
C ASN A 35 -14.21 -4.70 -10.49
N PHE A 36 -12.89 -4.79 -10.64
CA PHE A 36 -12.28 -5.16 -11.92
C PHE A 36 -12.26 -6.69 -12.07
N SER A 37 -12.40 -7.14 -13.31
CA SER A 37 -12.04 -8.51 -13.70
C SER A 37 -10.53 -8.68 -13.80
N VAL A 38 -10.07 -9.93 -13.93
CA VAL A 38 -8.66 -10.23 -14.22
C VAL A 38 -8.19 -9.55 -15.51
N ASP A 39 -9.04 -9.48 -16.54
CA ASP A 39 -8.70 -8.80 -17.79
C ASP A 39 -8.67 -7.28 -17.64
N GLY A 40 -9.47 -6.70 -16.73
CA GLY A 40 -9.36 -5.30 -16.35
C GLY A 40 -8.03 -5.00 -15.66
N TYR A 41 -7.54 -5.90 -14.81
CA TYR A 41 -6.20 -5.79 -14.24
C TYR A 41 -5.10 -5.87 -15.31
N ARG A 42 -5.20 -6.83 -16.25
CA ARG A 42 -4.26 -6.93 -17.39
C ARG A 42 -4.25 -5.66 -18.22
N ALA A 43 -5.43 -5.17 -18.63
CA ALA A 43 -5.55 -3.97 -19.46
C ALA A 43 -4.90 -2.74 -18.81
N LEU A 44 -4.98 -2.60 -17.49
CA LEU A 44 -4.29 -1.52 -16.76
C LEU A 44 -2.78 -1.76 -16.67
N LEU A 45 -2.36 -2.99 -16.34
CA LEU A 45 -0.93 -3.36 -16.23
C LEU A 45 -0.19 -3.23 -17.56
N ASP A 46 -0.82 -3.62 -18.68
CA ASP A 46 -0.26 -3.53 -20.04
C ASP A 46 0.09 -2.09 -20.44
N GLN A 47 -0.56 -1.10 -19.84
CA GLN A 47 -0.33 0.32 -20.09
C GLN A 47 0.68 0.94 -19.11
N ILE A 48 1.07 0.24 -18.03
CA ILE A 48 2.11 0.68 -17.11
C ILE A 48 3.48 0.23 -17.68
N GLU A 49 4.47 1.12 -17.65
CA GLU A 49 5.80 0.80 -18.18
C GLU A 49 6.43 -0.40 -17.42
N PRO A 50 6.89 -1.46 -18.12
CA PRO A 50 7.39 -2.68 -17.47
C PRO A 50 8.54 -2.48 -16.46
N LYS A 51 9.31 -1.39 -16.62
CA LYS A 51 10.39 -1.00 -15.68
C LYS A 51 9.90 -0.67 -14.26
N TYR A 52 8.59 -0.55 -14.06
CA TYR A 52 7.97 -0.27 -12.76
C TYR A 52 7.26 -1.48 -12.15
N TYR A 53 7.18 -2.62 -12.84
CA TYR A 53 6.45 -3.81 -12.36
C TYR A 53 6.99 -4.36 -11.04
N ASP A 54 8.30 -4.30 -10.82
CA ASP A 54 8.97 -4.65 -9.56
C ASP A 54 8.57 -3.72 -8.39
N ARG A 55 7.77 -2.67 -8.65
CA ARG A 55 7.22 -1.74 -7.67
C ARG A 55 5.74 -1.93 -7.39
N ILE A 56 5.07 -2.89 -8.03
CA ILE A 56 3.62 -3.09 -7.92
C ILE A 56 3.28 -4.29 -7.02
N MET A 57 2.38 -4.08 -6.06
CA MET A 57 1.81 -5.11 -5.19
C MET A 57 0.33 -5.32 -5.51
N LEU A 58 -0.09 -6.57 -5.72
CA LEU A 58 -1.47 -6.90 -6.05
C LEU A 58 -2.31 -7.26 -4.83
N HIS A 59 -3.50 -6.69 -4.74
CA HIS A 59 -4.50 -7.09 -3.73
C HIS A 59 -5.41 -8.24 -4.18
N GLN A 60 -5.53 -8.46 -5.49
CA GLN A 60 -6.38 -9.48 -6.13
C GLN A 60 -5.66 -10.07 -7.35
N PHE A 61 -6.14 -11.19 -7.88
CA PHE A 61 -5.58 -11.86 -9.06
C PHE A 61 -4.06 -12.08 -8.94
N HIS A 62 -3.65 -12.70 -7.83
CA HIS A 62 -2.24 -12.89 -7.47
C HIS A 62 -1.45 -13.71 -8.50
N GLU A 63 -2.12 -14.49 -9.34
CA GLU A 63 -1.56 -15.20 -10.49
C GLU A 63 -0.85 -14.26 -11.48
N LEU A 64 -1.31 -13.01 -11.63
CA LEU A 64 -0.70 -12.02 -12.52
C LEU A 64 0.69 -11.58 -12.07
N THR A 65 1.09 -11.84 -10.82
CA THR A 65 2.43 -11.50 -10.34
C THR A 65 3.54 -12.18 -11.12
N GLN A 66 3.32 -13.42 -11.59
CA GLN A 66 4.29 -14.14 -12.41
C GLN A 66 4.25 -13.70 -13.88
N GLU A 67 3.04 -13.44 -14.39
CA GLU A 67 2.81 -12.99 -15.78
C GLU A 67 3.54 -11.67 -16.07
N TYR A 68 3.52 -10.73 -15.13
CA TYR A 68 4.11 -9.40 -15.26
C TYR A 68 5.41 -9.22 -14.45
N ALA A 69 5.94 -10.27 -13.81
CA ALA A 69 7.10 -10.17 -12.90
C ALA A 69 6.95 -9.05 -11.83
N LEU A 70 5.77 -8.97 -11.22
CA LEU A 70 5.46 -7.96 -10.22
C LEU A 70 6.19 -8.20 -8.89
N ARG A 71 6.25 -7.19 -8.01
CA ARG A 71 6.89 -7.32 -6.69
C ARG A 71 6.32 -8.48 -5.87
N GLY A 72 5.00 -8.62 -5.90
CA GLY A 72 4.30 -9.59 -5.07
C GLY A 72 2.88 -9.20 -4.72
N ILE A 73 2.42 -9.67 -3.57
CA ILE A 73 1.02 -9.66 -3.18
C ILE A 73 0.78 -8.94 -1.86
N HIS A 74 -0.44 -8.43 -1.70
CA HIS A 74 -0.94 -7.90 -0.46
C HIS A 74 -2.10 -8.76 0.02
N LEU A 75 -1.96 -9.34 1.22
CA LEU A 75 -3.05 -10.02 1.90
C LEU A 75 -3.87 -8.99 2.69
N GLN A 76 -5.13 -8.82 2.30
CA GLN A 76 -6.09 -8.10 3.14
C GLN A 76 -6.31 -8.88 4.45
N GLU A 77 -6.80 -8.22 5.50
CA GLU A 77 -6.92 -8.82 6.83
C GLU A 77 -7.75 -10.11 6.83
N GLN A 78 -8.97 -10.08 6.30
CA GLN A 78 -9.82 -11.28 6.31
C GLN A 78 -9.19 -12.44 5.52
N PRO A 79 -8.72 -12.27 4.26
CA PRO A 79 -7.96 -13.32 3.58
C PRO A 79 -6.73 -13.82 4.33
N ARG A 80 -6.01 -12.96 5.07
CA ARG A 80 -4.89 -13.40 5.92
C ARG A 80 -5.39 -14.28 7.06
N LEU A 81 -6.46 -13.89 7.74
CA LEU A 81 -7.03 -14.64 8.87
C LEU A 81 -7.59 -15.99 8.41
N ASP A 82 -8.23 -16.03 7.24
CA ASP A 82 -8.82 -17.25 6.66
C ASP A 82 -7.77 -18.32 6.36
N LEU A 83 -6.50 -17.96 6.19
CA LEU A 83 -5.41 -18.92 6.02
C LEU A 83 -5.15 -19.73 7.30
N GLY A 84 -5.41 -19.19 8.49
CA GLY A 84 -5.12 -19.85 9.76
C GLY A 84 -3.70 -20.45 9.81
N ASP A 85 -3.61 -21.75 10.11
CA ASP A 85 -2.36 -22.51 10.17
C ASP A 85 -1.62 -22.59 8.81
N ALA A 86 -2.31 -22.34 7.69
CA ALA A 86 -1.70 -22.34 6.36
C ALA A 86 -0.96 -21.04 6.02
N LEU A 87 -0.99 -20.01 6.90
CA LEU A 87 -0.31 -18.74 6.64
C LEU A 87 1.19 -18.92 6.39
N ASP A 88 1.89 -19.63 7.26
CA ASP A 88 3.35 -19.82 7.15
C ASP A 88 3.73 -20.57 5.87
N VAL A 89 2.93 -21.55 5.47
CA VAL A 89 3.14 -22.31 4.23
C VAL A 89 2.91 -21.39 3.03
N THR A 90 1.83 -20.61 3.05
CA THR A 90 1.51 -19.63 2.00
C THR A 90 2.64 -18.62 1.82
N LEU A 91 3.15 -18.05 2.91
CA LEU A 91 4.28 -17.10 2.86
C LEU A 91 5.54 -17.72 2.25
N LYS A 92 5.86 -18.98 2.61
CA LYS A 92 6.99 -19.72 2.02
C LYS A 92 6.80 -19.97 0.52
N VAL A 93 5.58 -20.29 0.07
CA VAL A 93 5.29 -20.48 -1.36
C VAL A 93 5.58 -19.22 -2.16
N TYR A 94 5.14 -18.05 -1.69
CA TYR A 94 5.44 -16.78 -2.36
C TYR A 94 6.92 -16.44 -2.30
N ALA A 95 7.58 -16.64 -1.16
CA ALA A 95 9.01 -16.40 -1.00
C ALA A 95 9.85 -17.27 -1.97
N ASN A 96 9.49 -18.55 -2.15
CA ASN A 96 10.17 -19.46 -3.09
C ASN A 96 10.02 -19.04 -4.56
N LYS A 97 9.02 -18.22 -4.88
CA LYS A 97 8.83 -17.60 -6.20
C LYS A 97 9.50 -16.23 -6.31
N ASN A 98 10.34 -15.85 -5.34
CA ASN A 98 10.91 -14.51 -5.20
C ASN A 98 9.88 -13.37 -5.09
N LEU A 99 8.64 -13.69 -4.71
CA LEU A 99 7.58 -12.70 -4.49
C LEU A 99 7.58 -12.21 -3.05
N LYS A 100 7.29 -10.93 -2.86
CA LYS A 100 7.09 -10.34 -1.53
C LYS A 100 5.63 -10.43 -1.11
N VAL A 101 5.41 -10.52 0.20
CA VAL A 101 4.07 -10.50 0.79
C VAL A 101 4.00 -9.37 1.79
N SER A 102 2.98 -8.53 1.66
CA SER A 102 2.59 -7.55 2.69
C SER A 102 1.19 -7.89 3.19
N SER A 103 0.78 -7.34 4.34
CA SER A 103 -0.57 -7.57 4.85
C SER A 103 -1.16 -6.36 5.58
N SER A 104 -2.49 -6.28 5.61
CA SER A 104 -3.25 -5.32 6.41
C SER A 104 -3.48 -5.79 7.85
N PHE A 105 -3.42 -4.83 8.77
CA PHE A 105 -3.72 -4.96 10.19
C PHE A 105 -4.48 -3.71 10.68
N HIS A 106 -5.31 -3.88 11.70
CA HIS A 106 -6.06 -2.79 12.33
C HIS A 106 -5.81 -2.64 13.84
N SER A 107 -4.86 -3.39 14.40
CA SER A 107 -4.38 -3.28 15.78
C SER A 107 -2.89 -3.65 15.87
N LYS A 108 -2.21 -3.21 16.92
CA LYS A 108 -0.80 -3.60 17.18
C LYS A 108 -0.72 -5.00 17.73
N GLU A 109 -1.70 -5.37 18.54
CA GLU A 109 -1.84 -6.67 19.18
C GLU A 109 -1.89 -7.78 18.12
N ASP A 110 -2.61 -7.55 17.03
CA ASP A 110 -2.67 -8.50 15.91
C ASP A 110 -1.35 -8.61 15.16
N ILE A 111 -0.57 -7.53 15.06
CA ILE A 111 0.78 -7.56 14.46
C ILE A 111 1.68 -8.46 15.31
N VAL A 112 1.74 -8.20 16.63
CA VAL A 112 2.56 -8.98 17.58
C VAL A 112 2.13 -10.45 17.65
N ALA A 113 0.82 -10.72 17.59
CA ALA A 113 0.30 -12.08 17.61
C ALA A 113 0.53 -12.85 16.30
N CYS A 114 0.73 -12.16 15.18
CA CYS A 114 0.89 -12.79 13.88
C CYS A 114 2.33 -13.28 13.68
N LYS A 115 2.51 -14.60 13.60
CA LYS A 115 3.83 -15.22 13.37
C LYS A 115 4.35 -15.07 11.93
N GLY A 116 3.50 -14.61 11.01
CA GLY A 116 3.83 -14.45 9.61
C GLY A 116 4.85 -13.33 9.38
N LYS A 117 5.93 -13.61 8.64
CA LYS A 117 6.92 -12.60 8.25
C LYS A 117 6.54 -11.94 6.93
N PHE A 118 6.18 -10.66 7.01
CA PHE A 118 5.85 -9.82 5.85
C PHE A 118 7.02 -8.92 5.47
N GLU A 119 7.07 -8.47 4.20
CA GLU A 119 8.01 -7.42 3.78
C GLU A 119 7.76 -6.12 4.54
N TYR A 120 6.48 -5.79 4.69
CA TYR A 120 5.95 -4.74 5.56
C TYR A 120 4.48 -5.01 5.83
N VAL A 121 3.95 -4.35 6.84
CA VAL A 121 2.53 -4.40 7.19
C VAL A 121 1.90 -3.02 7.02
N LEU A 122 0.65 -2.97 6.57
CA LEU A 122 -0.14 -1.75 6.55
C LEU A 122 -0.98 -1.71 7.83
N LEU A 123 -0.83 -0.65 8.62
CA LEU A 123 -1.62 -0.43 9.82
C LEU A 123 -2.52 0.80 9.63
N SER A 124 -3.83 0.61 9.81
CA SER A 124 -4.84 1.66 9.56
C SER A 124 -6.02 1.58 10.53
N PRO A 125 -6.77 2.68 10.73
CA PRO A 125 -6.43 4.06 10.36
C PRO A 125 -5.49 4.71 11.38
N VAL A 126 -4.45 5.41 10.92
CA VAL A 126 -3.57 6.21 11.79
C VAL A 126 -4.31 7.48 12.24
N PHE A 127 -4.81 8.26 11.29
CA PHE A 127 -5.61 9.47 11.55
C PHE A 127 -7.02 9.33 11.00
N SER A 128 -7.93 10.16 11.53
CA SER A 128 -9.31 10.16 11.07
C SER A 128 -9.40 10.55 9.60
N SER A 129 -10.21 9.84 8.83
CA SER A 129 -10.45 10.19 7.44
C SER A 129 -11.45 11.32 7.35
N ILE A 130 -11.10 12.40 6.65
CA ILE A 130 -12.05 13.49 6.35
C ILE A 130 -13.21 12.97 5.46
N SER A 131 -12.95 11.96 4.61
CA SER A 131 -13.90 11.44 3.61
C SER A 131 -14.67 10.19 4.04
N LYS A 132 -14.32 9.55 5.17
CA LYS A 132 -15.06 8.42 5.74
C LYS A 132 -15.58 8.81 7.12
N VAL A 133 -16.82 9.31 7.17
CA VAL A 133 -17.52 9.67 8.41
C VAL A 133 -17.57 8.44 9.33
N GLY A 134 -17.05 8.56 10.57
CA GLY A 134 -16.97 7.48 11.54
C GLY A 134 -15.65 6.68 11.56
N TYR A 135 -14.68 7.02 10.70
CA TYR A 135 -13.34 6.44 10.72
C TYR A 135 -12.43 7.28 11.61
N GLU A 136 -12.45 7.04 12.92
CA GLU A 136 -11.60 7.74 13.89
C GLU A 136 -10.16 7.19 13.88
N GLY A 137 -9.18 8.09 13.87
CA GLY A 137 -7.76 7.75 13.94
C GLY A 137 -7.42 7.14 15.29
N LYS A 138 -6.68 6.02 15.27
CA LYS A 138 -6.32 5.28 16.49
C LYS A 138 -5.03 5.79 17.15
N GLY A 139 -4.29 6.69 16.51
CA GLY A 139 -3.10 7.31 17.11
C GLY A 139 -2.04 6.29 17.54
N PHE A 140 -1.84 5.23 16.75
CA PHE A 140 -0.89 4.17 17.07
C PHE A 140 0.53 4.71 17.22
N ASP A 141 1.14 4.47 18.37
CA ASP A 141 2.60 4.52 18.52
C ASP A 141 3.15 3.12 18.26
N VAL A 142 4.00 2.96 17.26
CA VAL A 142 4.58 1.69 16.81
C VAL A 142 6.09 1.62 17.04
N THR A 143 6.64 2.50 17.89
CA THR A 143 8.08 2.52 18.23
C THR A 143 8.56 1.24 18.92
N ASP A 144 7.64 0.48 19.52
CA ASP A 144 7.86 -0.80 20.18
C ASP A 144 7.76 -2.02 19.25
N LEU A 145 7.40 -1.83 17.97
CA LEU A 145 7.25 -2.93 17.00
C LEU A 145 8.52 -3.14 16.16
N ASP A 146 8.94 -4.40 16.05
CA ASP A 146 10.08 -4.78 15.21
C ASP A 146 9.72 -4.73 13.71
N GLU A 147 8.45 -4.96 13.38
CA GLU A 147 7.95 -5.02 12.01
C GLU A 147 8.18 -3.72 11.22
N TYR A 148 8.21 -3.84 9.89
CA TYR A 148 8.19 -2.66 9.02
C TYR A 148 6.74 -2.17 8.85
N VAL A 149 6.32 -1.27 9.74
CA VAL A 149 4.94 -0.77 9.77
C VAL A 149 4.80 0.47 8.88
N ILE A 150 3.85 0.42 7.95
CA ILE A 150 3.43 1.52 7.09
C ILE A 150 2.11 2.10 7.60
N GLY A 151 2.10 3.40 7.85
CA GLY A 151 0.91 4.12 8.31
C GLY A 151 -0.05 4.42 7.17
N MET A 152 -1.32 4.08 7.35
CA MET A 152 -2.40 4.30 6.37
C MET A 152 -3.59 5.01 7.03
N GLY A 153 -4.27 5.87 6.27
CA GLY A 153 -5.49 6.56 6.72
C GLY A 153 -5.20 7.96 7.30
N GLY A 154 -5.74 8.98 6.62
CA GLY A 154 -5.55 10.39 6.98
C GLY A 154 -4.14 10.94 6.74
N ILE A 155 -3.33 10.27 5.91
CA ILE A 155 -2.00 10.75 5.51
C ILE A 155 -2.12 11.87 4.46
N ASN A 156 -1.51 13.02 4.75
CA ASN A 156 -1.34 14.18 3.88
C ASN A 156 -0.09 14.97 4.31
N GLU A 157 0.23 16.07 3.63
CA GLU A 157 1.42 16.88 3.88
C GLU A 157 1.54 17.39 5.33
N LYS A 158 0.43 17.53 6.05
CA LYS A 158 0.39 18.02 7.43
C LYS A 158 0.55 16.90 8.46
N THR A 159 0.24 15.66 8.10
CA THR A 159 0.27 14.50 9.01
C THR A 159 1.50 13.62 8.83
N LEU A 160 2.32 13.85 7.79
CA LEU A 160 3.54 13.08 7.53
C LEU A 160 4.49 13.06 8.74
N GLN A 161 4.95 14.21 9.23
CA GLN A 161 5.91 14.25 10.35
C GLN A 161 5.34 13.59 11.61
N ALA A 162 4.07 13.83 11.93
CA ALA A 162 3.40 13.17 13.05
C ALA A 162 3.36 11.64 12.89
N THR A 163 3.20 11.14 11.66
CA THR A 163 3.25 9.69 11.39
C THR A 163 4.62 9.11 11.70
N PHE A 164 5.70 9.77 11.26
CA PHE A 164 7.06 9.27 11.53
C PHE A 164 7.45 9.39 13.00
N ASN A 165 7.02 10.45 13.69
CA ASN A 165 7.20 10.59 15.14
C ASN A 165 6.56 9.44 15.94
N LEU A 166 5.53 8.78 15.38
CA LEU A 166 4.89 7.60 15.96
C LEU A 166 5.62 6.29 15.63
N GLY A 167 6.81 6.33 15.02
CA GLY A 167 7.65 5.15 14.75
C GLY A 167 7.38 4.44 13.42
N PHE A 168 6.43 4.92 12.60
CA PHE A 168 6.15 4.32 11.31
C PHE A 168 7.35 4.43 10.37
N LYS A 169 7.69 3.34 9.68
CA LYS A 169 8.83 3.28 8.73
C LYS A 169 8.42 3.71 7.31
N GLY A 170 7.14 4.02 7.12
CA GLY A 170 6.62 4.58 5.89
C GLY A 170 5.15 4.95 6.00
N VAL A 171 4.63 5.47 4.90
CA VAL A 171 3.24 5.91 4.80
C VAL A 171 2.64 5.45 3.48
N GLY A 172 1.33 5.24 3.46
CA GLY A 172 0.61 5.08 2.22
C GLY A 172 -0.55 6.05 2.09
N VAL A 173 -0.75 6.50 0.85
CA VAL A 173 -1.70 7.55 0.48
C VAL A 173 -2.67 7.01 -0.56
N LEU A 174 -3.94 7.37 -0.42
CA LEU A 174 -4.99 7.07 -1.40
C LEU A 174 -5.78 8.35 -1.70
N GLY A 175 -6.58 8.82 -0.75
CA GLY A 175 -7.45 9.98 -0.96
C GLY A 175 -6.68 11.27 -1.23
N GLY A 176 -5.50 11.44 -0.63
CA GLY A 176 -4.62 12.58 -0.91
C GLY A 176 -4.11 12.64 -2.36
N ILE A 177 -4.13 11.54 -3.10
CA ILE A 177 -3.72 11.53 -4.51
C ILE A 177 -4.96 11.62 -5.40
N TRP A 178 -5.88 10.67 -5.26
CA TRP A 178 -6.97 10.48 -6.23
C TRP A 178 -8.17 11.41 -6.05
N ASN A 179 -8.28 12.11 -4.91
CA ASN A 179 -9.32 13.13 -4.72
C ASN A 179 -8.81 14.55 -4.99
N ALA A 180 -7.54 14.70 -5.36
CA ALA A 180 -6.99 16.00 -5.77
C ALA A 180 -7.39 16.32 -7.21
N GLU A 181 -7.57 17.60 -7.52
CA GLU A 181 -7.81 18.07 -8.89
C GLU A 181 -6.64 17.70 -9.82
N ASP A 182 -5.41 17.78 -9.29
CA ASP A 182 -4.19 17.34 -9.95
C ASP A 182 -3.46 16.31 -9.05
N PRO A 183 -3.63 15.00 -9.32
CA PRO A 183 -2.98 13.93 -8.56
C PRO A 183 -1.45 14.01 -8.57
N LEU A 184 -0.84 14.44 -9.68
CA LEU A 184 0.61 14.48 -9.84
C LEU A 184 1.19 15.66 -9.07
N ALA A 185 0.58 16.85 -9.19
CA ALA A 185 0.99 18.00 -8.40
C ALA A 185 0.87 17.74 -6.90
N ASN A 186 -0.19 17.04 -6.46
CA ASN A 186 -0.34 16.72 -5.05
C ASN A 186 0.62 15.62 -4.58
N PHE A 187 0.93 14.64 -5.43
CA PHE A 187 2.01 13.68 -5.17
C PHE A 187 3.34 14.40 -4.94
N ASN A 188 3.73 15.32 -5.83
CA ASN A 188 5.00 16.04 -5.72
C ASN A 188 5.08 16.87 -4.42
N LYS A 189 3.97 17.47 -3.97
CA LYS A 189 3.89 18.15 -2.67
C LYS A 189 4.13 17.19 -1.50
N ILE A 190 3.42 16.06 -1.50
CA ILE A 190 3.57 15.02 -0.46
C ILE A 190 5.00 14.46 -0.46
N GLN A 191 5.55 14.20 -1.63
CA GLN A 191 6.90 13.66 -1.79
C GLN A 191 7.97 14.64 -1.31
N ALA A 192 7.85 15.92 -1.63
CA ALA A 192 8.75 16.96 -1.16
C ALA A 192 8.75 17.05 0.38
N VAL A 193 7.58 16.97 1.01
CA VAL A 193 7.51 16.94 2.49
C VAL A 193 8.09 15.64 3.03
N TYR A 194 7.75 14.49 2.42
CA TYR A 194 8.27 13.17 2.81
C TYR A 194 9.81 13.12 2.80
N GLN A 195 10.45 13.74 1.80
CA GLN A 195 11.92 13.81 1.71
C GLN A 195 12.57 14.67 2.80
N ASN A 196 11.80 15.57 3.43
CA ASN A 196 12.27 16.46 4.50
C ASN A 196 11.82 16.02 5.90
N VAL A 197 11.12 14.89 6.01
CA VAL A 197 10.77 14.34 7.33
C VAL A 197 12.05 13.98 8.07
N SER A 198 12.16 14.47 9.31
CA SER A 198 13.22 14.02 10.21
C SER A 198 12.79 12.68 10.83
N VAL A 199 13.58 11.63 10.60
CA VAL A 199 13.40 10.29 11.15
C VAL A 199 14.42 10.05 12.25
#